data_AF-A0A366DQL8-F1
#
_entry.id   AF-A0A366DQL8-F1
#
_cell.length_a   1.000
_cell.length_b   1.000
_cell.length_c   1.000
_cell.angle_alpha   90.00
_cell.angle_beta   90.00
_cell.angle_gamma   90.00
#
_symmetry.space_group_name_H-M   'P 1'
#
loop_
_entity.id
_entity.type
_entity.pdbx_description
1 polymer ?
#
loop_
_entity_poly.entity_id
_entity_poly.type
_entity_poly.pdbx_seq_one_letter_code
_entity_poly.pdbx_strand_id
1 'polypeptide(L)'
;MIGPAGGPDTAERARTRSYVVAVASPASAPPAEVRVEGPSAYSLTGELMAWAARRLATTPPTASGVVGPVAGFGFETLRQGRTEVGLTQV
;
A
#
# COMPACT_ATOMS: atom_id res chain seq x y z
N MET A 1 -3.52 -27.99 7.16
CA MET A 1 -2.07 -27.90 7.46
C MET A 1 -1.75 -26.44 7.67
N ILE A 2 -1.37 -26.03 8.89
CA ILE A 2 -1.02 -24.64 9.22
C ILE A 2 0.50 -24.56 9.11
N GLY A 3 1.01 -23.60 8.33
CA GLY A 3 2.46 -23.40 8.18
C GLY A 3 3.12 -23.01 9.52
N PRO A 4 4.46 -23.16 9.62
CA PRO A 4 5.18 -22.71 10.80
C PRO A 4 4.92 -21.22 11.07
N ALA A 5 4.84 -20.86 12.36
CA ALA A 5 4.69 -19.48 12.78
C ALA A 5 5.91 -18.65 12.37
N GLY A 6 5.73 -17.35 12.13
CA GLY A 6 6.83 -16.39 11.93
C GLY A 6 6.89 -15.73 10.55
N GLY A 7 6.17 -16.24 9.55
CA GLY A 7 6.22 -15.69 8.19
C GLY A 7 7.62 -15.78 7.56
N PRO A 8 7.81 -15.22 6.35
CA PRO A 8 9.08 -15.31 5.64
C PRO A 8 10.15 -14.44 6.28
N ASP A 9 11.38 -14.95 6.31
CA ASP A 9 12.55 -14.20 6.75
C ASP A 9 12.96 -13.11 5.74
N THR A 10 14.04 -12.37 6.04
CA THR A 10 14.53 -11.29 5.17
C THR A 10 14.96 -11.79 3.78
N ALA A 11 15.64 -12.94 3.70
CA ALA A 11 16.14 -13.49 2.44
C ALA A 11 14.98 -14.04 1.58
N GLU A 12 13.97 -14.63 2.22
CA GLU A 12 12.74 -15.07 1.57
C GLU A 12 11.93 -13.89 1.04
N ARG A 13 11.76 -12.83 1.84
CA ARG A 13 11.11 -11.58 1.38
C ARG A 13 11.85 -10.96 0.20
N ALA A 14 13.19 -10.92 0.22
CA ALA A 14 13.97 -10.33 -0.87
C ALA A 14 13.81 -11.05 -2.22
N ARG A 15 13.43 -12.33 -2.21
CA ARG A 15 13.17 -13.13 -3.41
C ARG A 15 11.74 -13.01 -3.95
N THR A 16 10.86 -12.32 -3.24
CA THR A 16 9.46 -12.15 -3.63
C THR A 16 9.16 -10.69 -3.94
N ARG A 17 8.28 -10.47 -4.91
CA ARG A 17 7.77 -9.15 -5.27
C ARG A 17 6.25 -9.17 -5.27
N SER A 18 5.65 -7.99 -5.21
CA SER A 18 4.22 -7.82 -5.41
C SER A 18 3.96 -7.28 -6.81
N TYR A 19 2.89 -7.81 -7.43
CA TYR A 19 2.31 -7.31 -8.67
C TYR A 19 0.81 -7.23 -8.44
N VAL A 20 0.25 -6.03 -8.51
CA VAL A 20 -1.14 -5.75 -8.15
C VAL A 20 -1.84 -5.12 -9.35
N VAL A 21 -3.04 -5.63 -9.62
CA VAL A 21 -3.93 -5.14 -10.66
C VAL A 21 -5.20 -4.62 -9.99
N ALA A 22 -5.47 -3.33 -10.14
CA ALA A 22 -6.69 -2.70 -9.66
C ALA A 22 -7.58 -2.35 -10.85
N VAL A 23 -8.80 -2.88 -10.87
CA VAL A 23 -9.79 -2.61 -11.92
C VAL A 23 -10.98 -1.88 -11.31
N ALA A 24 -11.30 -0.71 -11.85
CA ALA A 24 -12.50 0.05 -11.52
C ALA A 24 -13.50 -0.08 -12.67
N SER A 25 -14.66 -0.68 -12.42
CA SER A 25 -15.67 -0.95 -13.45
C SER A 25 -17.01 -0.29 -13.12
N PRO A 26 -17.20 1.00 -13.45
CA PRO A 26 -18.49 1.67 -13.27
C PRO A 26 -19.49 1.19 -14.33
N ALA A 27 -20.80 1.27 -14.02
CA ALA A 27 -21.84 0.90 -14.98
C ALA A 27 -21.95 1.87 -16.18
N SER A 28 -21.47 3.10 -16.02
CA SER A 28 -21.62 4.20 -16.99
C SER A 28 -20.42 4.40 -17.91
N ALA A 29 -19.33 3.66 -17.72
CA ALA A 29 -18.11 3.83 -18.50
C ALA A 29 -17.32 2.50 -18.60
N PRO A 30 -16.44 2.36 -19.61
CA PRO A 30 -15.55 1.22 -19.70
C PRO A 30 -14.68 1.05 -18.43
N PRO A 31 -14.29 -0.17 -18.06
CA PRO A 31 -13.40 -0.39 -16.92
C PRO A 31 -12.06 0.31 -17.10
N ALA A 32 -11.58 0.94 -16.02
CA ALA A 32 -10.23 1.46 -15.93
C ALA A 32 -9.35 0.49 -15.15
N GLU A 33 -8.09 0.33 -15.55
CA GLU A 33 -7.13 -0.56 -14.90
C GLU A 33 -5.84 0.18 -14.55
N VAL A 34 -5.31 -0.10 -13.35
CA VAL A 34 -3.99 0.34 -12.91
C VAL A 34 -3.19 -0.88 -12.46
N ARG A 35 -1.97 -1.00 -12.97
CA ARG A 35 -1.01 -2.04 -12.60
C ARG A 35 0.12 -1.42 -11.81
N VAL A 36 0.50 -2.07 -10.72
CA VAL A 36 1.64 -1.64 -9.92
C VAL A 36 2.49 -2.82 -9.51
N GLU A 37 3.79 -2.61 -9.42
CA GLU A 37 4.74 -3.55 -8.86
C GLU A 37 5.44 -2.97 -7.64
N GLY A 38 5.95 -3.83 -6.77
CA GLY A 38 6.64 -3.40 -5.57
C GLY A 38 7.37 -4.51 -4.81
N PRO A 39 7.83 -4.22 -3.59
CA PRO A 39 8.54 -5.20 -2.75
C PRO A 39 7.62 -6.34 -2.33
N SER A 40 8.14 -7.33 -1.58
CA SER A 40 7.29 -8.41 -1.04
C SER A 40 6.07 -7.85 -0.30
N ALA A 41 4.94 -8.56 -0.32
CA ALA A 41 3.72 -8.09 0.36
C ALA A 41 3.94 -7.82 1.87
N TYR A 42 4.82 -8.60 2.50
CA TYR A 42 5.21 -8.41 3.90
C TYR A 42 5.99 -7.11 4.11
N SER A 43 7.04 -6.88 3.31
CA SER A 43 7.83 -5.64 3.36
C SER A 43 6.94 -4.43 3.05
N LEU A 44 6.13 -4.52 2.00
CA LEU A 44 5.22 -3.46 1.59
C LEU A 44 4.27 -3.07 2.74
N THR A 45 3.66 -4.05 3.40
CA THR A 45 2.72 -3.81 4.50
C THR A 45 3.43 -3.14 5.67
N GLY A 46 4.61 -3.63 6.06
CA GLY A 46 5.40 -3.03 7.14
C GLY A 46 5.79 -1.58 6.84
N GLU A 47 6.28 -1.31 5.64
CA GLU A 47 6.69 0.04 5.21
C GLU A 47 5.50 1.00 5.10
N LEU A 48 4.34 0.55 4.60
CA LEU A 48 3.12 1.38 4.56
C LEU A 48 2.64 1.77 5.97
N MET A 49 2.68 0.83 6.92
CA MET A 49 2.30 1.11 8.31
C MET A 49 3.29 2.08 8.96
N ALA A 50 4.59 1.88 8.76
CA ALA A 50 5.63 2.77 9.27
C ALA A 50 5.52 4.18 8.65
N TRP A 51 5.28 4.27 7.35
CA TRP A 51 5.03 5.52 6.64
C TRP A 51 3.82 6.27 7.21
N ALA A 52 2.68 5.57 7.37
CA ALA A 52 1.45 6.15 7.91
C ALA A 52 1.65 6.66 9.35
N ALA A 53 2.28 5.86 10.21
CA ALA A 53 2.56 6.25 11.60
C ALA A 53 3.45 7.49 11.67
N ARG A 54 4.54 7.53 10.89
CA ARG A 54 5.43 8.70 10.80
C ARG A 54 4.67 9.93 10.33
N ARG A 55 3.85 9.80 9.29
CA ARG A 55 3.09 10.92 8.72
C ARG A 55 2.13 11.52 9.75
N LEU A 56 1.35 10.68 10.44
CA LEU A 56 0.42 11.10 11.49
C LEU A 56 1.12 11.75 12.69
N ALA A 57 2.31 11.29 13.04
CA ALA A 57 3.09 11.88 14.14
C ALA A 57 3.62 13.28 13.81
N THR A 58 3.92 13.56 12.53
CA THR A 58 4.51 14.83 12.09
C THR A 58 3.52 15.82 11.50
N THR A 59 2.35 15.34 11.06
CA THR A 59 1.36 16.15 10.33
C THR A 59 -0.04 15.73 10.76
N PRO A 60 -0.88 16.66 11.24
CA PRO A 60 -2.27 16.35 11.57
C PRO A 60 -3.01 15.74 10.36
N PRO A 61 -3.87 14.73 10.57
CA PRO A 61 -4.65 14.15 9.49
C PRO A 61 -5.72 15.12 8.98
N THR A 62 -6.17 14.92 7.74
CA THR A 62 -7.27 15.68 7.14
C THR A 62 -8.61 15.38 7.82
N ALA A 63 -8.77 14.17 8.35
CA ALA A 63 -9.93 13.73 9.10
C ALA A 63 -9.52 12.84 10.29
N SER A 64 -10.23 12.99 11.41
CA SER A 64 -10.03 12.22 12.63
C SER A 64 -11.08 11.11 12.79
N GLY A 65 -10.74 10.05 13.52
CA GLY A 65 -11.61 8.90 13.78
C GLY A 65 -11.23 7.66 12.95
N VAL A 66 -12.16 6.72 12.83
CA VAL A 66 -11.97 5.51 11.99
C VAL A 66 -12.27 5.87 10.54
N VAL A 67 -11.24 6.32 9.84
CA VAL A 67 -11.35 6.77 8.45
C VAL A 67 -10.42 5.96 7.54
N GLY A 68 -10.81 5.85 6.27
CA GLY A 68 -9.93 5.26 5.25
C GLY A 68 -8.72 6.16 4.94
N PRO A 69 -7.66 5.62 4.31
CA PRO A 69 -6.41 6.33 4.09
C PRO A 69 -6.57 7.58 3.20
N VAL A 70 -7.46 7.54 2.21
CA VAL A 70 -7.73 8.73 1.37
C VAL A 70 -8.36 9.85 2.18
N ALA A 71 -9.29 9.54 3.09
CA ALA A 71 -9.90 10.55 3.97
C ALA A 71 -8.92 11.06 5.04
N GLY A 72 -8.04 10.20 5.56
CA GLY A 72 -7.05 10.58 6.57
C GLY A 72 -5.88 11.40 6.04
N PHE A 73 -5.35 11.06 4.86
CA PHE A 73 -4.11 11.65 4.31
C PHE A 73 -4.33 12.55 3.08
N GLY A 74 -5.47 12.42 2.40
CA GLY A 74 -5.69 12.96 1.06
C GLY A 74 -5.13 12.04 -0.04
N PHE A 75 -5.78 12.05 -1.21
CA PHE A 75 -5.42 11.19 -2.33
C PHE A 75 -3.99 11.43 -2.84
N GLU A 76 -3.60 12.69 -3.07
CA GLU A 76 -2.27 13.02 -3.61
C GLU A 76 -1.15 12.64 -2.64
N THR A 77 -1.33 12.88 -1.35
CA THR A 77 -0.37 12.45 -0.31
C THR A 77 -0.19 10.94 -0.32
N LEU A 78 -1.29 10.18 -0.40
CA LEU A 78 -1.25 8.72 -0.44
C LEU A 78 -0.60 8.21 -1.73
N ARG A 79 -0.88 8.86 -2.87
CA ARG A 79 -0.27 8.55 -4.17
C ARG A 79 1.23 8.79 -4.16
N GLN A 80 1.71 9.84 -3.48
CA GLN A 80 3.14 10.08 -3.29
C GLN A 80 3.77 9.05 -2.34
N GLY A 81 3.13 8.80 -1.19
CA GLY A 81 3.59 7.81 -0.21
C GLY A 81 3.73 6.40 -0.79
N ARG A 82 2.86 6.02 -1.74
CA ARG A 82 2.97 4.79 -2.53
C ARG A 82 4.37 4.62 -3.14
N THR A 83 4.92 5.67 -3.75
CA THR A 83 6.22 5.60 -4.40
C THR A 83 7.38 5.54 -3.40
N GLU A 84 7.23 6.18 -2.23
CA GLU A 84 8.22 6.14 -1.15
C GLU A 84 8.39 4.73 -0.57
N VAL A 85 7.30 3.94 -0.54
CA VAL A 85 7.33 2.52 -0.10
C VAL A 85 7.66 1.55 -1.24
N GLY A 86 8.05 2.07 -2.42
CA GLY A 86 8.49 1.26 -3.55
C GLY A 86 7.38 0.65 -4.41
N LEU A 87 6.13 1.10 -4.28
CA LEU A 87 5.04 0.73 -5.21
C LEU A 87 5.05 1.67 -6.42
N THR A 88 5.36 1.12 -7.59
CA THR A 88 5.51 1.86 -8.84
C THR A 88 4.54 1.35 -9.89
N GLN A 89 4.09 2.23 -10.78
CA GLN A 89 3.17 1.85 -11.85
C GLN A 89 3.96 1.22 -12.99
N VAL A 90 3.36 0.20 -13.61
CA VAL A 90 3.92 -0.55 -14.74
C VAL A 90 3.00 -0.52 -15.95
#